data_AF-A0AAV4BNZ7-F1
#
_entry.id   AF-A0AAV4BNZ7-F1
#
_cell.length_a   1.000
_cell.length_b   1.000
_cell.length_c   1.000
_cell.angle_alpha   90.00
_cell.angle_beta   90.00
_cell.angle_gamma   90.00
#
_symmetry.space_group_name_H-M   'P 1'
#
loop_
_entity.id
_entity.type
_entity.pdbx_description
1 polymer ?
#
loop_
_entity_poly.entity_id
_entity_poly.type
_entity_poly.pdbx_seq_one_letter_code
_entity_poly.pdbx_strand_id
1 'polypeptide(L)'
;MHMGGVDRADMLCGSYGLSWKSKKWWHRVFFGLIDRTLVNAYIVYRQICENKTRLNFRREVPLALLTMSRPPRVGRPFKSPCPSPSLGKPAANGGIKKRRKGNFSVSDAVRL
;
A
#
# COMPACT_ATOMS: atom_id res chain seq x y z
N MET A 1 2.86 11.99 -42.07
CA MET A 1 1.97 11.14 -41.23
C MET A 1 2.61 10.97 -39.86
N HIS A 2 1.92 11.32 -38.77
CA HIS A 2 2.44 11.22 -37.40
C HIS A 2 1.65 10.16 -36.61
N MET A 3 2.11 8.90 -36.58
CA MET A 3 1.47 7.81 -35.84
C MET A 3 2.23 7.38 -34.58
N GLY A 4 3.32 8.06 -34.22
CA GLY A 4 4.17 7.67 -33.08
C GLY A 4 3.65 8.10 -31.70
N GLY A 5 2.57 8.88 -31.62
CA GLY A 5 2.04 9.37 -30.34
C GLY A 5 1.46 8.26 -29.47
N VAL A 6 0.63 7.40 -30.07
CA VAL A 6 -0.08 6.30 -29.38
C VAL A 6 0.88 5.20 -28.94
N ASP A 7 1.85 4.85 -29.78
CA ASP A 7 2.87 3.83 -29.48
C ASP A 7 3.78 4.26 -28.32
N ARG A 8 4.25 5.51 -28.33
CA ARG A 8 5.03 6.07 -27.21
C ARG A 8 4.20 6.09 -25.93
N ALA A 9 2.93 6.46 -26.05
CA ALA A 9 1.98 6.45 -24.97
C ALA A 9 1.81 5.03 -24.37
N ASP A 10 1.66 4.01 -25.19
CA ASP A 10 1.50 2.62 -24.75
C ASP A 10 2.78 2.08 -24.11
N MET A 11 3.93 2.33 -24.72
CA MET A 11 5.25 2.00 -24.18
C MET A 11 5.48 2.60 -22.78
N LEU A 12 5.05 3.86 -22.57
CA LEU A 12 5.16 4.53 -21.27
C LEU A 12 4.28 3.88 -20.20
N CYS A 13 3.08 3.42 -20.56
CA CYS A 13 2.17 2.67 -19.68
C CYS A 13 2.70 1.26 -19.39
N GLY A 14 3.20 0.55 -20.40
CA GLY A 14 3.76 -0.80 -20.27
C GLY A 14 5.01 -0.86 -19.38
N SER A 15 5.82 0.20 -19.36
CA SER A 15 7.08 0.24 -18.58
C SER A 15 6.89 0.07 -17.06
N TYR A 16 5.78 0.55 -16.51
CA TYR A 16 5.51 0.55 -15.06
C TYR A 16 4.07 0.12 -14.76
N GLY A 17 3.47 -0.67 -15.65
CA GLY A 17 2.05 -1.00 -15.60
C GLY A 17 1.64 -1.64 -14.27
N LEU A 18 0.48 -1.23 -13.76
CA LEU A 18 -0.13 -1.80 -12.56
C LEU A 18 -0.69 -3.20 -12.88
N SER A 19 0.17 -4.21 -12.87
CA SER A 19 -0.21 -5.59 -13.16
C SER A 19 -0.94 -6.23 -11.97
N TRP A 20 -2.24 -5.96 -11.83
CA TRP A 20 -3.07 -6.58 -10.79
C TRP A 20 -3.71 -7.88 -11.31
N LYS A 21 -3.44 -9.00 -10.64
CA LYS A 21 -4.14 -10.27 -10.89
C LYS A 21 -5.52 -10.23 -10.22
N SER A 22 -6.56 -9.93 -10.99
CA SER A 22 -7.93 -9.86 -10.48
C SER A 22 -8.86 -10.81 -11.23
N LYS A 23 -9.82 -11.40 -10.51
CA LYS A 23 -10.83 -12.32 -11.07
C LYS A 23 -11.92 -11.59 -11.88
N LYS A 24 -12.19 -10.31 -11.55
CA LYS A 24 -13.20 -9.50 -12.24
C LYS A 24 -12.53 -8.64 -13.31
N TRP A 25 -13.02 -8.72 -14.55
CA TRP A 25 -12.44 -8.08 -15.73
C TRP A 25 -12.38 -6.55 -15.64
N TRP A 26 -13.37 -5.91 -15.00
CA TRP A 26 -13.44 -4.45 -14.84
C TRP A 26 -12.27 -3.86 -14.06
N HIS A 27 -11.60 -4.64 -13.19
CA HIS A 27 -10.46 -4.12 -12.45
C HIS A 27 -9.30 -3.77 -13.39
N ARG A 28 -9.13 -4.52 -14.48
CA ARG A 28 -8.10 -4.22 -15.49
C ARG A 28 -8.35 -2.85 -16.11
N VAL A 29 -9.61 -2.52 -16.37
CA VAL A 29 -10.01 -1.21 -16.92
C VAL A 29 -9.73 -0.10 -15.90
N PHE A 30 -10.15 -0.28 -14.64
CA PHE A 30 -9.94 0.73 -13.59
C PHE A 30 -8.46 1.03 -13.34
N PHE A 31 -7.64 -0.01 -13.19
CA PHE A 31 -6.20 0.18 -12.95
C PHE A 31 -5.47 0.68 -14.20
N GLY A 32 -5.93 0.30 -15.40
CA GLY A 32 -5.43 0.87 -16.66
C GLY A 32 -5.70 2.37 -16.76
N LEU A 33 -6.87 2.83 -16.30
CA LEU A 33 -7.20 4.25 -16.25
C LEU A 33 -6.24 5.01 -15.32
N ILE A 34 -5.99 4.48 -14.11
CA ILE A 34 -5.06 5.10 -13.13
C ILE A 34 -3.64 5.16 -13.69
N ASP A 35 -3.18 4.10 -14.36
CA ASP A 35 -1.85 4.08 -14.98
C ASP A 35 -1.74 5.16 -16.08
N ARG A 36 -2.78 5.29 -16.92
CA ARG A 36 -2.87 6.30 -17.97
C ARG A 36 -2.86 7.73 -17.42
N THR A 37 -3.63 7.99 -16.36
CA THR A 37 -3.67 9.32 -15.72
C THR A 37 -2.35 9.67 -15.06
N LEU A 38 -1.66 8.71 -14.43
CA LEU A 38 -0.32 8.91 -13.86
C LEU A 38 0.72 9.28 -14.92
N VAL A 39 0.70 8.61 -16.08
CA VAL A 39 1.61 8.94 -17.19
C VAL A 39 1.32 10.34 -17.74
N ASN A 40 0.04 10.68 -17.93
CA ASN A 40 -0.35 12.01 -18.40
C ASN A 40 0.02 13.11 -17.38
N ALA A 41 -0.23 12.88 -16.09
CA ALA A 41 0.15 13.79 -15.02
C ALA A 41 1.67 13.98 -14.94
N TYR A 42 2.46 12.93 -15.20
CA TYR A 42 3.91 13.02 -15.27
C TYR A 42 4.38 13.87 -16.47
N ILE A 43 3.73 13.78 -17.63
CA ILE A 43 4.04 14.63 -18.80
C ILE A 43 3.83 16.11 -18.44
N VAL A 44 2.70 16.44 -17.80
CA VAL A 44 2.42 17.81 -17.34
C VAL A 44 3.42 18.24 -16.27
N TYR A 45 3.72 17.37 -15.30
CA TYR A 45 4.72 17.65 -14.26
C TYR A 45 6.09 17.98 -14.85
N ARG A 46 6.53 17.25 -15.88
CA ARG A 46 7.79 17.51 -16.60
C ARG A 46 7.81 18.83 -17.38
N GLN A 47 6.65 19.36 -17.77
CA GLN A 47 6.55 20.64 -18.46
C GLN A 47 6.67 21.82 -17.49
N ILE A 48 6.25 21.64 -16.23
CA ILE A 48 6.17 22.70 -15.22
C ILE A 48 7.41 22.67 -14.28
N CYS A 49 7.98 21.50 -14.01
CA CYS A 49 9.09 21.31 -13.07
C CYS A 49 10.22 20.47 -13.69
N GLU A 50 11.46 20.65 -13.21
CA GLU A 50 12.62 19.86 -13.67
C GLU A 50 12.73 18.46 -13.02
N ASN A 51 13.21 17.53 -13.86
CA ASN A 51 13.93 16.27 -13.62
C ASN A 51 13.62 15.42 -12.38
N LYS A 52 12.34 15.09 -12.14
CA LYS A 52 12.03 13.86 -11.38
C LYS A 52 11.93 12.65 -12.31
N THR A 53 12.60 11.56 -11.92
CA THR A 53 12.43 10.26 -12.57
C THR A 53 10.98 9.79 -12.43
N ARG A 54 10.43 9.20 -13.50
CA ARG A 54 9.07 8.60 -13.53
C ARG A 54 8.75 7.76 -12.29
N LEU A 55 9.72 6.93 -11.88
CA LEU A 55 9.61 6.06 -10.70
C LEU A 55 9.39 6.86 -9.40
N ASN A 56 10.18 7.92 -9.20
CA ASN A 56 10.12 8.75 -8.01
C ASN A 56 8.78 9.50 -7.97
N PHE A 57 8.35 10.04 -9.10
CA PHE A 57 7.02 10.65 -9.22
C PHE A 57 5.91 9.67 -8.84
N ARG A 58 5.92 8.43 -9.37
CA ARG A 58 4.90 7.41 -9.02
C ARG A 58 4.92 7.00 -7.56
N ARG A 59 6.07 7.07 -6.87
CA ARG A 59 6.17 6.81 -5.42
C ARG A 59 5.66 7.98 -4.59
N GLU A 60 6.00 9.21 -5.01
CA GLU A 60 5.62 10.43 -4.31
C GLU A 60 4.11 10.69 -4.36
N VAL A 61 3.44 10.43 -5.50
CA VAL A 61 2.00 10.66 -5.64
C VAL A 61 1.17 9.96 -4.55
N PRO A 62 1.25 8.64 -4.35
CA PRO A 62 0.49 7.97 -3.28
C PRO A 62 0.97 8.38 -1.89
N LEU A 63 2.27 8.63 -1.67
CA LEU A 63 2.78 9.08 -0.38
C LEU A 63 2.24 10.46 0.00
N ALA A 64 2.18 11.38 -0.96
CA ALA A 64 1.57 12.70 -0.80
C ALA A 64 0.08 12.56 -0.49
N LEU A 65 -0.65 11.74 -1.25
CA LEU A 65 -2.07 11.47 -0.99
C LEU A 65 -2.30 10.89 0.41
N LEU A 66 -1.49 9.93 0.85
CA LEU A 66 -1.60 9.35 2.20
C LEU A 66 -1.29 10.38 3.30
N THR A 67 -0.33 11.28 3.04
CA THR A 67 0.05 12.33 3.99
C THR A 67 -1.04 13.39 4.12
N MET A 68 -1.68 13.74 3.01
CA MET A 68 -2.83 14.66 2.97
C MET A 68 -4.11 14.02 3.49
N SER A 69 -4.28 12.72 3.27
CA SER A 69 -5.48 11.97 3.63
C SER A 69 -5.46 11.46 5.07
N ARG A 70 -4.58 11.98 5.95
CA ARG A 70 -4.63 11.69 7.39
C ARG A 70 -6.03 12.07 7.90
N PRO A 71 -6.91 11.10 8.21
CA PRO A 71 -8.15 11.45 8.86
C PRO A 71 -7.78 12.07 10.22
N PRO A 72 -8.60 12.99 10.78
CA PRO A 72 -8.52 13.26 12.20
C PRO A 72 -8.50 11.90 12.92
N ARG A 73 -7.70 11.75 13.97
CA ARG A 73 -7.66 10.50 14.76
C ARG A 73 -9.07 10.22 15.27
N VAL A 74 -9.88 9.51 14.48
CA VAL A 74 -11.15 8.93 14.92
C VAL A 74 -10.71 7.75 15.77
N GLY A 75 -10.57 8.06 17.05
CA GLY A 75 -10.03 7.15 18.03
C GLY A 75 -10.84 5.87 18.09
N ARG A 76 -10.14 4.75 18.14
CA ARG A 76 -10.37 3.84 19.26
C ARG A 76 -9.26 4.18 20.26
N PRO A 77 -9.56 4.52 21.53
CA PRO A 77 -8.51 4.79 22.49
C PRO A 77 -7.62 3.55 22.55
N PHE A 78 -6.34 3.72 22.23
CA PHE A 78 -5.32 2.77 22.64
C PHE A 78 -5.38 2.78 24.16
N LYS A 79 -5.84 1.69 24.78
CA LYS A 79 -5.68 1.51 26.22
C LYS A 79 -4.18 1.54 26.47
N SER A 80 -3.71 2.63 27.07
CA SER A 80 -2.35 2.77 27.56
C SER A 80 -1.98 1.56 28.44
N PRO A 81 -0.71 1.15 28.51
CA PRO A 81 -0.27 0.14 29.47
C PRO A 81 -0.63 0.62 30.88
N CYS A 82 -1.25 -0.25 31.67
CA CYS A 82 -1.62 0.01 33.05
C CYS A 82 -0.40 0.47 33.88
N PRO A 83 -0.60 1.28 34.93
CA PRO A 83 0.44 1.56 35.92
C PRO A 83 0.79 0.26 36.67
N SER A 84 2.08 0.08 36.95
CA SER A 84 2.60 -1.00 37.81
C SER A 84 2.35 -0.68 39.30
N PRO A 85 2.80 -1.54 40.24
CA PRO A 85 2.11 -2.68 40.82
C PRO A 85 1.64 -2.42 42.27
N SER A 86 0.52 -3.01 42.70
CA SER A 86 0.22 -3.15 44.14
C SER A 86 -0.12 -4.60 44.51
N LEU A 87 0.44 -5.00 45.63
CA LEU A 87 0.64 -6.35 46.13
C LEU A 87 -0.66 -6.90 46.78
N GLY A 88 -1.08 -8.11 46.41
CA GLY A 88 -2.13 -8.86 47.13
C GLY A 88 -2.63 -10.10 46.37
N LYS A 89 -2.26 -11.30 46.84
CA LYS A 89 -2.68 -12.64 46.32
C LYS A 89 -4.04 -13.08 46.95
N PRO A 90 -4.54 -14.34 46.75
CA PRO A 90 -5.15 -14.95 45.55
C PRO A 90 -6.48 -15.70 45.85
N ALA A 91 -7.28 -16.08 44.85
CA ALA A 91 -8.20 -17.26 44.84
C ALA A 91 -8.95 -17.33 43.49
N ALA A 92 -8.67 -18.29 42.62
CA ALA A 92 -9.29 -19.61 42.49
C ALA A 92 -10.57 -19.63 41.61
N ASN A 93 -10.47 -20.44 40.54
CA ASN A 93 -11.53 -21.04 39.72
C ASN A 93 -12.14 -20.25 38.56
N GLY A 94 -11.83 -20.71 37.33
CA GLY A 94 -12.55 -20.37 36.10
C GLY A 94 -11.66 -20.39 34.85
N GLY A 95 -11.55 -21.54 34.19
CA GLY A 95 -10.58 -21.79 33.10
C GLY A 95 -10.60 -20.83 31.91
N ILE A 96 -9.42 -20.38 31.49
CA ILE A 96 -9.21 -19.64 30.24
C ILE A 96 -9.12 -20.69 29.10
N LYS A 97 -10.08 -20.66 28.17
CA LYS A 97 -10.00 -21.47 26.94
C LYS A 97 -8.81 -20.97 26.09
N LYS A 98 -7.70 -21.72 26.12
CA LYS A 98 -6.47 -21.46 25.37
C LYS A 98 -6.77 -21.48 23.86
N ARG A 99 -6.71 -20.33 23.20
CA ARG A 99 -6.80 -20.24 21.74
C ARG A 99 -5.63 -21.03 21.13
N ARG A 100 -5.93 -22.11 20.40
CA ARG A 100 -4.93 -22.94 19.70
C ARG A 100 -4.09 -22.05 18.78
N LYS A 101 -2.81 -21.86 19.12
CA LYS A 101 -1.81 -21.27 18.24
C LYS A 101 -1.34 -22.41 17.34
N GLY A 102 -1.76 -22.41 16.07
CA GLY A 102 -1.27 -23.36 15.09
C GLY A 102 0.24 -23.19 14.91
N ASN A 103 0.96 -24.31 14.85
CA ASN A 103 2.40 -24.34 14.63
C ASN A 103 2.66 -24.05 13.15
N PHE A 104 2.98 -22.80 12.79
CA PHE A 104 3.62 -22.53 11.51
C PHE A 104 5.13 -22.58 11.75
N SER A 105 5.71 -23.78 11.60
CA SER A 105 7.15 -23.94 11.53
C SER A 105 7.57 -23.60 10.09
N VAL A 106 8.36 -22.54 9.93
CA VAL A 106 9.08 -22.31 8.66
C VAL A 106 10.44 -22.98 8.82
N SER A 107 10.70 -24.01 8.02
CA SER A 107 12.01 -24.68 8.01
C SER A 107 13.10 -23.71 7.53
N ASP A 108 14.24 -23.67 8.22
CA ASP A 108 15.39 -22.79 7.97
C ASP A 108 16.10 -23.00 6.60
N ALA A 109 15.57 -23.86 5.72
CA ALA A 109 16.11 -24.09 4.38
C ALA A 109 15.74 -23.00 3.34
N VAL A 110 15.17 -21.87 3.77
CA VAL A 110 14.86 -20.72 2.91
C VAL A 110 15.52 -19.44 3.47
N ARG A 111 16.74 -19.60 3.99
CA ARG A 111 17.67 -18.49 4.22
C ARG A 111 18.95 -18.78 3.45
N LEU A 112 19.04 -18.11 2.30
CA LEU A 112 20.18 -17.99 1.38
C LEU A 112 20.48 -19.24 0.54
#